data_AF-A0A819NHD7-F1
#
_entry.id   AF-A0A819NHD7-F1
#
_cell.length_a   1.000
_cell.length_b   1.000
_cell.length_c   1.000
_cell.angle_alpha   90.00
_cell.angle_beta   90.00
_cell.angle_gamma   90.00
#
_symmetry.space_group_name_H-M   'P 1'
#
loop_
_entity.id
_entity.type
_entity.pdbx_description
1 polymer ?
#
loop_
_entity_poly.entity_id
_entity_poly.type
_entity_poly.pdbx_seq_one_letter_code
_entity_poly.pdbx_strand_id
1 'polypeptide(L)'
;GLFNNVHKVSYNDERPFEYEFFLQIAQSFPFMTKLTVTNKKPQKNQLYNNSKNANQDLSIIIIIIYPHLIQLNFTLAHDNYVELFLLHTKLYLPNNIRLDANYESLKIVTHNFERDATRINCAKVNYVSIDNGFPYPKNFKDYSLYVYMLRLR
;
A
#
# COMPACT_ATOMS: atom_id res chain seq x y z
N GLY A 1 8.72 20.67 -4.68
CA GLY A 1 8.32 21.36 -5.92
C GLY A 1 7.20 20.57 -6.58
N LEU A 2 6.40 21.19 -7.44
CA LEU A 2 5.28 20.52 -8.11
C LEU A 2 5.74 19.91 -9.45
N PHE A 3 5.45 18.63 -9.68
CA PHE A 3 5.89 17.87 -10.85
C PHE A 3 4.70 17.33 -11.63
N ASN A 4 4.02 18.20 -12.39
CA ASN A 4 2.76 17.85 -13.07
C ASN A 4 2.89 16.79 -14.17
N ASN A 5 4.07 16.66 -14.79
CA ASN A 5 4.30 15.72 -15.89
C ASN A 5 4.91 14.38 -15.44
N VAL A 6 5.10 14.20 -14.12
CA VAL A 6 5.65 12.97 -13.56
C VAL A 6 4.52 12.02 -13.20
N HIS A 7 4.42 10.94 -13.95
CA HIS A 7 3.39 9.91 -13.76
C HIS A 7 3.91 8.67 -13.02
N LYS A 8 5.23 8.48 -12.94
CA LYS A 8 5.85 7.30 -12.36
C LYS A 8 6.89 7.73 -11.35
N VAL A 9 6.72 7.31 -10.10
CA VAL A 9 7.65 7.58 -9.00
C VAL A 9 8.17 6.26 -8.49
N SER A 10 9.50 6.16 -8.37
CA SER A 10 10.18 5.03 -7.74
C SER A 10 10.99 5.56 -6.57
N TYR A 11 10.77 4.98 -5.40
CA TYR A 11 11.42 5.37 -4.16
C TYR A 11 12.13 4.16 -3.54
N ASN A 12 13.43 4.31 -3.29
CA ASN A 12 14.20 3.33 -2.54
C ASN A 12 14.42 3.86 -1.12
N ASP A 13 13.71 3.28 -0.16
CA ASP A 13 13.81 3.68 1.23
C ASP A 13 15.00 3.02 1.93
N GLU A 14 15.90 3.87 2.41
CA GLU A 14 17.06 3.47 3.22
C GLU A 14 16.89 3.82 4.71
N ARG A 15 15.84 4.57 5.06
CA ARG A 15 15.61 5.13 6.40
C ARG A 15 14.24 4.68 6.95
N PRO A 16 13.91 4.99 8.23
CA PRO A 16 12.65 4.60 8.80
C PRO A 16 11.48 5.35 8.15
N PHE A 17 10.33 4.68 8.15
CA PHE A 17 9.06 5.11 7.59
C PHE A 17 8.50 6.37 8.26
N GLU A 18 8.16 7.37 7.44
CA GLU A 18 7.45 8.58 7.87
C GLU A 18 6.19 8.75 7.00
N TYR A 19 5.03 8.87 7.64
CA TYR A 19 3.75 9.06 6.95
C TYR A 19 3.74 10.37 6.14
N GLU A 20 4.40 11.39 6.68
CA GLU A 20 4.60 12.72 6.11
C GLU A 20 5.31 12.66 4.75
N PHE A 21 6.13 11.65 4.52
CA PHE A 21 6.80 11.45 3.23
C PHE A 21 5.79 11.10 2.13
N PHE A 22 4.83 10.22 2.41
CA PHE A 22 3.78 9.87 1.46
C PHE A 22 2.85 11.05 1.16
N LEU A 23 2.63 11.92 2.15
CA LEU A 23 1.93 13.19 1.95
C LEU A 23 2.70 14.09 0.99
N GLN A 24 4.01 14.25 1.18
CA GLN A 24 4.86 15.05 0.28
C GLN A 24 4.88 14.48 -1.15
N ILE A 25 4.89 13.16 -1.31
CA ILE A 25 4.74 12.52 -2.62
C ILE A 25 3.39 12.93 -3.24
N ALA A 26 2.28 12.76 -2.52
CA ALA A 26 0.96 13.10 -3.05
C ALA A 26 0.85 14.57 -3.49
N GLN A 27 1.43 15.48 -2.71
CA GLN A 27 1.44 16.92 -3.01
C GLN A 27 2.38 17.29 -4.16
N SER A 28 3.51 16.59 -4.29
CA SER A 28 4.52 16.89 -5.31
C SER A 28 4.18 16.28 -6.67
N PHE A 29 3.43 15.17 -6.69
CA PHE A 29 3.14 14.38 -7.89
C PHE A 29 1.61 14.16 -8.06
N PRO A 30 0.84 15.23 -8.32
CA PRO A 30 -0.62 15.15 -8.33
C PRO A 30 -1.17 14.18 -9.38
N PHE A 31 -0.48 14.03 -10.52
CA PHE A 31 -0.88 13.15 -11.64
C PHE A 31 -0.12 11.80 -11.66
N MET A 32 0.45 11.40 -10.52
CA MET A 32 1.13 10.10 -10.40
C MET A 32 0.15 8.95 -10.65
N THR A 33 0.50 8.09 -11.61
CA THR A 33 -0.26 6.89 -11.96
C THR A 33 0.39 5.62 -11.42
N LYS A 34 1.71 5.64 -11.18
CA LYS A 34 2.45 4.52 -10.60
C LYS A 34 3.37 4.97 -9.48
N LEU A 35 3.27 4.29 -8.34
CA LEU A 35 4.22 4.38 -7.24
C LEU A 35 4.90 3.01 -7.03
N THR A 36 6.22 3.01 -6.99
CA THR A 36 7.04 1.85 -6.65
C THR A 36 7.86 2.19 -5.42
N VAL A 37 7.77 1.36 -4.40
CA VAL A 37 8.58 1.49 -3.18
C VAL A 37 9.43 0.23 -3.05
N THR A 38 10.71 0.41 -2.74
CA THR A 38 11.63 -0.69 -2.44
C THR A 38 12.39 -0.34 -1.17
N ASN A 39 12.73 -1.33 -0.35
CA ASN A 39 13.63 -1.10 0.78
C ASN A 39 14.43 -2.36 1.10
N LYS A 40 15.70 -2.18 1.48
CA LYS A 40 16.63 -3.29 1.70
C LYS A 40 16.58 -3.89 3.10
N LYS A 41 15.98 -3.21 4.09
CA LYS A 41 15.99 -3.62 5.50
C LYS A 41 14.62 -3.46 6.16
N PRO A 42 14.22 -4.40 7.02
CA PRO A 42 13.08 -4.23 7.91
C PRO A 42 13.34 -3.04 8.84
N GLN A 43 12.28 -2.32 9.20
CA GLN A 43 12.41 -1.15 10.05
C GLN A 43 12.45 -1.55 11.52
N LYS A 44 13.47 -1.07 12.25
CA LYS A 44 13.70 -1.41 13.66
C LYS A 44 12.76 -0.69 14.63
N ASN A 45 12.12 0.40 14.22
CA ASN A 45 11.23 1.19 15.07
C ASN A 45 9.78 1.06 14.58
N GLN A 46 9.06 0.08 15.12
CA GLN A 46 7.61 -0.02 15.02
C GLN A 46 6.94 1.14 15.79
N LEU A 47 7.00 2.36 15.26
CA LEU A 47 6.17 3.47 15.75
C LEU A 47 4.69 3.34 15.34
N TYR A 48 4.34 2.29 14.59
CA TYR A 48 2.96 1.97 14.25
C TYR A 48 2.08 1.64 15.48
N ASN A 49 2.70 1.25 16.60
CA ASN A 49 1.98 1.02 17.86
C ASN A 49 1.58 2.31 18.60
N ASN A 50 2.15 3.48 18.26
CA ASN A 50 1.80 4.73 18.93
C ASN A 50 0.52 5.38 18.36
N SER A 51 -0.03 4.88 17.25
CA SER A 51 -1.32 5.38 16.73
C SER A 51 -2.54 4.71 17.40
N LYS A 52 -2.35 3.66 18.21
CA LYS A 52 -3.46 3.04 18.96
C LYS A 52 -3.87 3.84 20.20
N ASN A 53 -3.03 4.77 20.66
CA ASN A 53 -3.28 5.60 21.84
C ASN A 53 -3.52 7.08 21.53
N ALA A 54 -3.58 7.49 20.26
CA ALA A 54 -3.80 8.89 19.88
C ALA A 54 -5.31 9.24 19.85
N ASN A 55 -5.99 9.08 20.99
CA ASN A 55 -7.08 9.98 21.34
C ASN A 55 -6.43 11.15 22.07
N GLN A 56 -6.77 12.38 21.68
CA GLN A 56 -6.28 13.67 22.22
C GLN A 56 -5.05 14.24 21.48
N ASP A 57 -5.29 14.78 20.29
CA ASP A 57 -5.22 16.24 20.13
C ASP A 57 -5.75 16.62 18.74
N LEU A 58 -6.29 17.83 18.64
CA LEU A 58 -6.86 18.51 17.45
C LEU A 58 -5.86 18.71 16.29
N SER A 59 -5.02 17.71 16.04
CA SER A 59 -4.19 17.57 14.86
C SER A 59 -5.08 17.38 13.63
N ILE A 60 -4.95 18.30 12.68
CA ILE A 60 -5.61 18.27 11.37
C ILE A 60 -5.56 16.84 10.83
N ILE A 61 -6.72 16.23 10.56
CA ILE A 61 -6.77 14.92 9.92
C ILE A 61 -6.29 15.11 8.48
N ILE A 62 -4.98 14.92 8.25
CA ILE A 62 -4.41 14.99 6.91
C ILE A 62 -4.70 13.66 6.20
N ILE A 63 -5.63 13.70 5.26
CA ILE A 63 -5.98 12.59 4.39
C ILE A 63 -5.05 12.63 3.16
N ILE A 64 -4.35 11.53 2.90
CA ILE A 64 -3.55 11.35 1.69
C ILE A 64 -4.43 10.73 0.61
N ILE A 65 -4.52 11.41 -0.53
CA ILE A 65 -5.29 10.97 -1.70
C ILE A 65 -4.34 10.92 -2.90
N TYR A 66 -4.37 9.81 -3.63
CA TYR A 66 -3.68 9.67 -4.92
C TYR A 66 -4.72 9.53 -6.05
N PRO A 67 -5.24 10.63 -6.59
CA PRO A 67 -6.44 10.61 -7.44
C PRO A 67 -6.26 9.85 -8.75
N HIS A 68 -5.04 9.82 -9.30
CA HIS A 68 -4.72 9.20 -10.59
C HIS A 68 -3.94 7.90 -10.48
N LEU A 69 -3.69 7.43 -9.25
CA LEU A 69 -2.93 6.22 -9.04
C LEU A 69 -3.69 5.03 -9.61
N ILE A 70 -3.01 4.20 -10.38
CA ILE A 70 -3.56 2.95 -10.93
C ILE A 70 -2.68 1.76 -10.57
N GLN A 71 -1.43 2.00 -10.16
CA GLN A 71 -0.49 0.93 -9.85
C GLN A 71 0.36 1.24 -8.61
N LEU A 72 0.39 0.28 -7.69
CA LEU A 72 1.30 0.18 -6.57
C LEU A 72 2.22 -1.01 -6.78
N ASN A 73 3.52 -0.82 -6.53
CA ASN A 73 4.47 -1.91 -6.54
C ASN A 73 5.31 -1.91 -5.26
N PHE A 74 5.12 -2.98 -4.49
CA PHE A 74 5.73 -3.29 -3.20
C PHE A 74 6.39 -4.67 -3.21
N THR A 75 6.70 -5.22 -4.39
CA THR A 75 7.31 -6.55 -4.54
C THR A 75 8.65 -6.68 -3.80
N LEU A 76 9.41 -5.60 -3.74
CA LEU A 76 10.69 -5.49 -3.02
C LEU A 76 10.58 -4.56 -1.82
N ALA A 77 9.36 -4.36 -1.31
CA ALA A 77 9.11 -3.55 -0.13
C ALA A 77 8.80 -4.45 1.07
N HIS A 78 9.07 -3.94 2.26
CA HIS A 78 8.70 -4.56 3.52
C HIS A 78 7.19 -4.44 3.76
N ASP A 79 6.66 -5.37 4.54
CA ASP A 79 5.22 -5.54 4.78
C ASP A 79 4.55 -4.28 5.35
N ASN A 80 5.29 -3.41 6.03
CA ASN A 80 4.81 -2.13 6.57
C ASN A 80 4.22 -1.21 5.48
N TYR A 81 4.74 -1.22 4.25
CA TYR A 81 4.18 -0.40 3.17
C TYR A 81 2.86 -0.99 2.67
N VAL A 82 2.79 -2.31 2.57
CA VAL A 82 1.55 -3.02 2.27
C VAL A 82 0.51 -2.72 3.37
N GLU A 83 0.91 -2.74 4.64
CA GLU A 83 0.03 -2.40 5.76
C GLU A 83 -0.46 -0.95 5.70
N LEU A 84 0.41 0.03 5.47
CA LEU A 84 -0.02 1.43 5.35
C LEU A 84 -1.11 1.58 4.28
N PHE A 85 -0.90 1.04 3.09
CA PHE A 85 -1.83 1.25 1.99
C PHE A 85 -3.12 0.45 2.11
N LEU A 86 -3.09 -0.72 2.76
CA LEU A 86 -4.28 -1.56 2.93
C LEU A 86 -5.06 -1.27 4.21
N LEU A 87 -4.42 -0.80 5.29
CA LEU A 87 -5.04 -0.65 6.61
C LEU A 87 -5.36 0.80 6.98
N HIS A 88 -4.62 1.78 6.46
CA HIS A 88 -4.64 3.13 7.01
C HIS A 88 -5.88 3.92 6.58
N THR A 89 -6.73 4.27 7.54
CA THR A 89 -7.98 5.02 7.30
C THR A 89 -7.76 6.43 6.78
N LYS A 90 -6.55 6.99 6.92
CA LYS A 90 -6.21 8.33 6.37
C LYS A 90 -5.55 8.28 5.00
N LEU A 91 -5.37 7.09 4.40
CA LEU A 91 -4.86 6.93 3.04
C LEU A 91 -5.95 6.28 2.18
N TYR A 92 -6.49 7.05 1.24
CA TYR A 92 -7.54 6.57 0.34
C TYR A 92 -6.96 6.23 -1.02
N LEU A 93 -7.05 4.96 -1.37
CA LEU A 93 -6.82 4.51 -2.73
C LEU A 93 -8.01 4.87 -3.63
N PRO A 94 -7.77 5.19 -4.91
CA PRO A 94 -8.81 5.21 -5.92
C PRO A 94 -9.25 3.76 -6.23
N ASN A 95 -10.35 3.60 -6.95
CA ASN A 95 -10.83 2.28 -7.39
C ASN A 95 -9.94 1.76 -8.54
N ASN A 96 -9.95 0.44 -8.74
CA ASN A 96 -9.22 -0.24 -9.82
C ASN A 96 -7.70 -0.16 -9.73
N ILE A 97 -7.16 -0.25 -8.51
CA ILE A 97 -5.71 -0.32 -8.30
C ILE A 97 -5.18 -1.70 -8.66
N ARG A 98 -4.08 -1.71 -9.41
CA ARG A 98 -3.16 -2.84 -9.50
C ARG A 98 -2.16 -2.79 -8.35
N LEU A 99 -2.11 -3.83 -7.54
CA LEU A 99 -1.14 -4.02 -6.47
C LEU A 99 -0.17 -5.16 -6.84
N ASP A 100 1.10 -4.84 -7.01
CA ASP A 100 2.16 -5.84 -7.09
C ASP A 100 2.80 -5.96 -5.70
N ALA A 101 2.67 -7.09 -5.01
CA ALA A 101 3.20 -7.28 -3.66
C ALA A 101 3.58 -8.74 -3.41
N ASN A 102 4.48 -8.98 -2.44
CA ASN A 102 4.78 -10.34 -2.02
C ASN A 102 3.55 -10.97 -1.35
N TYR A 103 3.28 -12.24 -1.68
CA TYR A 103 2.11 -12.96 -1.19
C TYR A 103 2.12 -13.16 0.33
N GLU A 104 3.26 -13.47 0.92
CA GLU A 104 3.38 -13.65 2.37
C GLU A 104 3.16 -12.32 3.09
N SER A 105 3.66 -11.20 2.54
CA SER A 105 3.36 -9.86 3.05
C SER A 105 1.85 -9.58 3.05
N LEU A 106 1.15 -9.93 1.97
CA LEU A 106 -0.31 -9.78 1.88
C LEU A 106 -1.01 -10.64 2.93
N LYS A 107 -0.62 -11.90 3.12
CA LYS A 107 -1.18 -12.78 4.15
C LYS A 107 -0.95 -12.24 5.55
N ILE A 108 0.25 -11.75 5.86
CA ILE A 108 0.59 -11.18 7.18
C ILE A 108 -0.30 -9.96 7.45
N VAL A 109 -0.32 -8.99 6.53
CA VAL A 109 -1.05 -7.72 6.70
C VAL A 109 -2.55 -7.92 6.81
N THR A 110 -3.11 -8.79 5.97
CA THR A 110 -4.55 -9.07 5.91
C THR A 110 -4.99 -10.15 6.90
N HIS A 111 -4.07 -10.71 7.70
CA HIS A 111 -4.31 -11.87 8.55
C HIS A 111 -5.01 -13.01 7.80
N ASN A 112 -4.33 -13.56 6.78
CA ASN A 112 -4.86 -14.56 5.86
C ASN A 112 -6.19 -14.14 5.18
N PHE A 113 -6.33 -12.85 4.86
CA PHE A 113 -7.54 -12.28 4.24
C PHE A 113 -8.77 -12.41 5.15
N GLU A 114 -8.61 -12.17 6.45
CA GLU A 114 -9.69 -12.16 7.44
C GLU A 114 -9.77 -10.84 8.23
N ARG A 115 -8.78 -9.95 8.09
CA ARG A 115 -8.72 -8.67 8.80
C ARG A 115 -9.67 -7.63 8.17
N ASP A 116 -10.83 -7.44 8.78
CA ASP A 116 -11.87 -6.50 8.32
C ASP A 116 -11.37 -5.07 8.05
N ALA A 117 -10.45 -4.57 8.88
CA ALA A 117 -9.89 -3.23 8.73
C ALA A 117 -9.16 -3.01 7.38
N THR A 118 -8.71 -4.09 6.72
CA THR A 118 -8.08 -4.00 5.39
C THR A 118 -9.07 -4.10 4.23
N ARG A 119 -10.30 -4.59 4.47
CA ARG A 119 -11.28 -4.89 3.41
C ARG A 119 -11.62 -3.69 2.54
N ILE A 120 -11.75 -2.50 3.14
CA ILE A 120 -12.17 -1.29 2.41
C ILE A 120 -11.18 -0.95 1.30
N ASN A 121 -9.88 -0.94 1.60
CA ASN A 121 -8.86 -0.63 0.60
C ASN A 121 -8.55 -1.85 -0.28
N CYS A 122 -8.63 -3.08 0.24
CA CYS A 122 -8.53 -4.30 -0.57
C CYS A 122 -9.62 -4.37 -1.66
N ALA A 123 -10.86 -3.97 -1.36
CA ALA A 123 -11.95 -3.96 -2.33
C ALA A 123 -11.70 -3.03 -3.53
N LYS A 124 -10.79 -2.06 -3.39
CA LYS A 124 -10.38 -1.14 -4.45
C LYS A 124 -9.25 -1.71 -5.32
N VAL A 125 -8.56 -2.74 -4.82
CA VAL A 125 -7.54 -3.47 -5.54
C VAL A 125 -8.24 -4.44 -6.50
N ASN A 126 -8.10 -4.16 -7.79
CA ASN A 126 -8.73 -4.92 -8.85
C ASN A 126 -7.75 -5.85 -9.59
N TYR A 127 -6.48 -5.85 -9.16
CA TYR A 127 -5.48 -6.77 -9.66
C TYR A 127 -4.41 -6.94 -8.60
N VAL A 128 -4.05 -8.19 -8.30
CA VAL A 128 -2.91 -8.53 -7.44
C VAL A 128 -1.90 -9.35 -8.22
N SER A 129 -0.68 -8.83 -8.39
CA SER A 129 0.48 -9.63 -8.83
C SER A 129 1.17 -10.19 -7.61
N ILE A 130 1.35 -11.50 -7.56
CA ILE A 130 2.08 -12.22 -6.53
C ILE A 130 3.16 -13.08 -7.16
N ASP A 131 4.30 -13.19 -6.49
CA ASP A 131 5.39 -14.08 -6.93
C ASP A 131 4.93 -15.54 -6.83
N ASN A 132 5.18 -16.31 -7.90
CA ASN A 132 4.64 -17.65 -8.12
C ASN A 132 5.01 -18.64 -6.99
N GLY A 133 4.05 -19.47 -6.56
CA GLY A 133 4.38 -20.72 -5.83
C GLY A 133 3.37 -21.23 -4.79
N PHE A 134 2.39 -20.43 -4.37
CA PHE A 134 1.57 -20.77 -3.20
C PHE A 134 0.12 -21.14 -3.52
N PRO A 135 -0.46 -22.14 -2.82
CA PRO A 135 -1.90 -22.40 -2.85
C PRO A 135 -2.69 -21.25 -2.20
N TYR A 136 -3.84 -20.92 -2.79
CA TYR A 136 -4.70 -19.82 -2.36
C TYR A 136 -5.57 -20.18 -1.15
N PRO A 137 -5.74 -19.30 -0.15
CA PRO A 137 -6.75 -19.45 0.87
C PRO A 137 -8.13 -19.29 0.25
N LYS A 138 -9.09 -20.01 0.82
CA LYS A 138 -10.48 -20.09 0.33
C LYS A 138 -11.15 -18.72 0.18
N ASN A 139 -10.78 -17.76 1.04
CA ASN A 139 -11.40 -16.44 1.14
C ASN A 139 -10.71 -15.37 0.25
N PHE A 140 -9.66 -15.73 -0.50
CA PHE A 140 -8.89 -14.75 -1.29
C PHE A 140 -9.75 -14.04 -2.35
N LYS A 141 -10.72 -14.75 -2.94
CA LYS A 141 -11.63 -14.20 -3.95
C LYS A 141 -12.64 -13.19 -3.38
N ASP A 142 -12.92 -13.27 -2.09
CA ASP A 142 -13.84 -12.34 -1.42
C ASP A 142 -13.16 -11.00 -1.08
N TYR A 143 -11.84 -10.92 -1.29
CA TYR A 143 -11.00 -9.76 -0.96
C TYR A 143 -10.64 -8.87 -2.17
N SER A 144 -10.80 -9.34 -3.41
CA SER A 144 -10.48 -8.55 -4.61
C SER A 144 -11.35 -8.94 -5.81
N LEU A 145 -11.76 -7.95 -6.60
CA LEU A 145 -12.77 -8.10 -7.67
C LEU A 145 -12.28 -8.91 -8.88
N TYR A 146 -10.99 -8.84 -9.21
CA TYR A 146 -10.39 -9.64 -10.29
C TYR A 146 -8.95 -10.03 -9.94
N VAL A 147 -8.65 -11.33 -9.96
CA VAL A 147 -7.29 -11.85 -9.78
C VAL A 147 -6.83 -12.40 -11.12
N TYR A 148 -5.99 -11.65 -11.84
CA TYR A 148 -5.30 -12.15 -13.02
C TYR A 148 -3.85 -12.46 -12.67
N MET A 149 -3.49 -13.74 -12.70
CA MET A 149 -2.15 -14.22 -12.40
C MET A 149 -1.25 -14.03 -13.63
N LEU A 150 -0.23 -13.19 -13.53
CA LEU A 150 0.87 -13.24 -14.49
C LEU A 150 1.92 -14.24 -13.97
N ARG A 151 2.03 -15.38 -14.65
CA ARG A 151 3.25 -16.19 -14.61
C ARG A 151 4.38 -15.35 -15.19
N LEU A 152 5.19 -14.71 -14.36
CA LEU A 152 6.51 -14.25 -14.80
C LEU A 152 7.31 -15.52 -15.15
N ARG A 153 7.67 -15.65 -16.44
CA ARG A 153 8.53 -16.71 -16.97
C ARG A 153 9.99 -16.40 -16.67
#